data_AF-A0A7V9Q1B9-F1
#
_entry.id   AF-A0A7V9Q1B9-F1
#
_cell.length_a   1.000
_cell.length_b   1.000
_cell.length_c   1.000
_cell.angle_alpha   90.00
_cell.angle_beta   90.00
_cell.angle_gamma   90.00
#
_symmetry.space_group_name_H-M   'P 1'
#
loop_
_entity.id
_entity.type
_entity.pdbx_description
1 polymer ?
#
loop_
_entity_poly.entity_id
_entity_poly.type
_entity_poly.pdbx_seq_one_letter_code
_entity_poly.pdbx_strand_id
1 'polypeptide(L)'
;MSAAVTAGEPSTTGPLSVLMVTNMFPSPDAPHRGSFVRDQVRALERRDDVELELFAFDPGLRNYPLAARELRRRYRGRRFDVVHAHFGLTAWPALLARLGPVVVT
;
A
#
# COMPACT_ATOMS: atom_id res chain seq x y z
N MET A 1 -4.44 -5.96 -31.10
CA MET A 1 -4.26 -7.08 -30.15
C MET A 1 -4.64 -6.60 -28.78
N SER A 2 -5.81 -7.00 -28.28
CA SER A 2 -6.31 -6.63 -26.96
C SER A 2 -5.83 -7.69 -25.97
N ALA A 3 -4.94 -7.33 -25.05
CA ALA A 3 -4.58 -8.23 -23.96
C ALA A 3 -5.79 -8.31 -23.02
N ALA A 4 -6.42 -9.48 -22.96
CA ALA A 4 -7.41 -9.76 -21.94
C ALA A 4 -6.70 -9.72 -20.59
N VAL A 5 -7.10 -8.77 -19.73
CA VAL A 5 -6.77 -8.84 -18.30
C VAL A 5 -7.54 -10.03 -17.76
N THR A 6 -6.87 -11.18 -17.65
CA THR A 6 -7.35 -12.29 -16.84
C THR A 6 -7.30 -11.83 -15.40
N ALA A 7 -8.47 -11.52 -14.84
CA ALA A 7 -8.61 -11.43 -13.40
C ALA A 7 -8.17 -12.78 -12.82
N GLY A 8 -7.12 -12.78 -11.99
CA GLY A 8 -6.70 -13.99 -11.29
C GLY A 8 -7.87 -14.55 -10.49
N GLU A 9 -7.97 -15.88 -10.43
CA GLU A 9 -8.99 -16.53 -9.60
C GLU A 9 -8.91 -16.01 -8.16
N PRO A 10 -10.04 -15.70 -7.51
CA PRO A 10 -10.05 -15.29 -6.12
C PRO A 10 -9.35 -16.35 -5.26
N SER A 11 -8.52 -15.89 -4.33
CA SER A 11 -7.78 -16.75 -3.41
C SER A 11 -8.74 -17.68 -2.67
N THR A 12 -8.50 -19.00 -2.75
CA THR A 12 -9.28 -20.06 -2.10
C THR A 12 -9.13 -20.10 -0.57
N THR A 13 -8.44 -19.12 0.03
CA THR A 13 -8.09 -19.07 1.45
C THR A 13 -8.24 -17.62 1.95
N GLY A 14 -9.38 -17.29 2.55
CA GLY A 14 -9.63 -15.99 3.22
C GLY A 14 -9.55 -14.73 2.34
N PRO A 15 -9.94 -13.56 2.89
CA PRO A 15 -9.70 -12.27 2.24
C PRO A 15 -8.20 -11.99 2.15
N LEU A 16 -7.78 -11.35 1.06
CA LEU A 16 -6.37 -11.03 0.79
C LEU A 16 -5.92 -9.85 1.65
N SER A 17 -4.85 -10.03 2.42
CA SER A 17 -4.30 -8.99 3.28
C SER A 17 -3.36 -8.07 2.50
N VAL A 18 -3.75 -6.80 2.35
CA VAL A 18 -3.04 -5.78 1.56
C VAL A 18 -2.53 -4.68 2.48
N LEU A 19 -1.24 -4.37 2.40
CA LEU A 19 -0.69 -3.13 2.97
C LEU A 19 -0.38 -2.14 1.87
N MET A 20 -1.08 -1.01 1.84
CA MET A 20 -0.77 0.12 0.96
C MET A 20 0.18 1.11 1.66
N VAL A 21 1.30 1.43 1.03
CA VAL A 21 2.31 2.38 1.53
C VAL A 21 2.38 3.57 0.58
N THR A 22 2.20 4.79 1.09
CA THR A 22 2.21 6.00 0.25
C THR A 22 2.72 7.22 1.02
N ASN A 23 3.30 8.18 0.30
CA ASN A 23 3.55 9.54 0.82
C ASN A 23 2.77 10.63 0.08
N MET A 24 1.74 10.21 -0.67
CA MET A 24 0.93 11.08 -1.51
C MET A 24 -0.52 11.17 -1.03
N PHE A 25 -0.88 10.55 0.11
CA PHE A 25 -2.27 10.54 0.55
C PHE A 25 -2.80 11.97 0.78
N PRO A 26 -4.04 12.28 0.35
CA PRO A 26 -4.59 13.62 0.51
C PRO A 26 -4.59 14.09 1.97
N SER A 27 -4.22 15.34 2.20
CA SER A 27 -4.36 16.03 3.48
C SER A 27 -5.38 17.17 3.38
N PRO A 28 -5.89 17.70 4.50
CA PRO A 28 -6.78 18.87 4.49
C PRO A 28 -6.17 20.07 3.75
N ASP A 29 -4.85 20.29 3.89
CA ASP A 29 -4.13 21.39 3.25
C ASP A 29 -3.86 21.16 1.75
N ALA A 30 -4.00 19.92 1.27
CA ALA A 30 -3.77 19.55 -0.12
C ALA A 30 -4.69 18.39 -0.56
N PRO A 31 -6.02 18.62 -0.66
CA PRO A 31 -7.01 17.56 -0.85
C PRO A 31 -6.98 16.91 -2.24
N HIS A 32 -6.37 17.59 -3.21
CA HIS A 32 -6.17 17.08 -4.58
C HIS A 32 -4.89 16.27 -4.74
N ARG A 33 -3.92 16.41 -3.83
CA ARG A 33 -2.67 15.66 -3.89
C ARG A 33 -2.98 14.18 -3.65
N GLY A 34 -2.62 13.33 -4.61
CA GLY A 34 -2.83 11.89 -4.54
C GLY A 34 -4.30 11.47 -4.38
N SER A 35 -5.24 12.22 -4.94
CA SER A 35 -6.66 11.84 -4.96
C SER A 35 -6.89 10.42 -5.49
N PHE A 36 -6.10 9.99 -6.48
CA PHE A 36 -6.13 8.63 -7.02
C PHE A 36 -5.80 7.57 -5.97
N VAL A 37 -4.92 7.83 -5.01
CA VAL A 37 -4.60 6.90 -3.92
C VAL A 37 -5.81 6.72 -3.02
N ARG A 38 -6.46 7.83 -2.63
CA ARG A 38 -7.70 7.78 -1.85
C ARG A 38 -8.82 7.06 -2.61
N ASP A 39 -8.94 7.29 -3.91
CA ASP A 39 -9.99 6.66 -4.71
C ASP A 39 -9.72 5.15 -4.87
N GLN A 40 -8.46 4.72 -4.96
CA GLN A 40 -8.07 3.30 -4.90
C GLN A 40 -8.34 2.67 -3.52
N VAL A 41 -7.97 3.33 -2.43
CA VAL A 41 -8.26 2.87 -1.06
C VAL A 41 -9.76 2.64 -0.90
N ARG A 42 -10.58 3.63 -1.26
CA ARG A 42 -12.04 3.51 -1.20
C ARG A 42 -12.58 2.38 -2.08
N ALA A 43 -11.97 2.13 -3.24
CA ALA A 43 -12.39 1.05 -4.12
C ALA A 43 -12.08 -0.33 -3.52
N LEU A 44 -10.93 -0.49 -2.87
CA LEU A 44 -10.52 -1.71 -2.20
C LEU A 44 -11.31 -1.95 -0.89
N GLU A 45 -11.58 -0.91 -0.11
CA GLU A 45 -12.42 -1.00 1.11
C GLU A 45 -13.84 -1.50 0.84
N ARG A 46 -14.35 -1.36 -0.39
CA ARG A 46 -15.67 -1.88 -0.80
C ARG A 46 -15.65 -3.36 -1.20
N ARG A 47 -14.49 -4.01 -1.15
CA ARG A 47 -14.35 -5.41 -1.53
C ARG A 47 -14.35 -6.30 -0.29
N ASP A 48 -15.23 -7.29 -0.27
CA ASP A 48 -15.33 -8.24 0.84
C ASP A 48 -14.17 -9.25 0.87
N ASP A 49 -13.41 -9.36 -0.23
CA ASP A 49 -12.28 -10.27 -0.37
C ASP A 49 -10.92 -9.60 -0.13
N VAL A 50 -10.89 -8.37 0.42
CA VAL A 50 -9.67 -7.62 0.71
C VAL A 50 -9.68 -7.08 2.14
N GLU A 51 -8.65 -7.40 2.91
CA GLU A 51 -8.34 -6.73 4.18
C GLU A 51 -7.26 -5.67 3.91
N LEU A 52 -7.66 -4.39 3.84
CA LEU A 52 -6.74 -3.29 3.51
C LEU A 52 -6.23 -2.55 4.75
N GLU A 53 -4.92 -2.41 4.84
CA GLU A 53 -4.23 -1.50 5.76
C GLU A 53 -3.58 -0.37 4.96
N LEU A 54 -3.80 0.88 5.38
CA LEU A 54 -3.17 2.06 4.79
C LEU A 54 -2.08 2.60 5.71
N PHE A 55 -0.87 2.74 5.16
CA PHE A 55 0.25 3.44 5.77
C PHE A 55 0.61 4.67 4.92
N ALA A 56 0.13 5.83 5.35
CA ALA A 56 0.49 7.12 4.78
C ALA A 56 1.54 7.84 5.65
N PHE A 57 2.49 8.51 5.02
CA PHE A 57 3.48 9.35 5.71
C PHE A 57 3.78 10.63 4.92
N ASP A 58 4.31 11.67 5.57
CA ASP A 58 4.60 12.92 4.88
C ASP A 58 5.78 12.80 3.88
N PRO A 59 5.75 13.52 2.75
CA PRO A 59 6.88 13.56 1.83
C PRO A 59 8.10 14.22 2.50
N GLY A 60 9.29 13.90 1.99
CA GLY A 60 10.56 14.46 2.47
C GLY A 60 11.60 13.37 2.73
N LEU A 61 12.85 13.66 2.40
CA LEU A 61 13.94 12.67 2.44
C LEU A 61 14.12 12.04 3.84
N ARG A 62 13.92 12.82 4.89
CA ARG A 62 14.03 12.36 6.29
C ARG A 62 12.92 11.39 6.68
N ASN A 63 11.78 11.43 6.00
CA ASN A 63 10.62 10.62 6.37
C ASN A 63 10.70 9.19 5.84
N TYR A 64 11.52 8.90 4.82
CA TYR A 64 11.71 7.52 4.34
C TYR A 64 12.33 6.57 5.38
N PRO A 65 13.47 6.89 6.05
CA PRO A 65 14.00 6.04 7.10
C PRO A 65 13.08 5.96 8.33
N LEU A 66 12.36 7.04 8.65
CA LEU A 66 11.36 7.04 9.73
C LEU A 66 10.17 6.12 9.38
N ALA A 67 9.66 6.19 8.16
CA ALA A 67 8.61 5.32 7.65
C ALA A 67 9.04 3.85 7.67
N ALA A 68 10.28 3.53 7.27
CA ALA A 68 10.79 2.17 7.32
C ALA A 68 10.82 1.63 8.77
N ARG A 69 11.28 2.44 9.73
CA ARG A 69 11.28 2.09 11.16
C ARG A 69 9.85 1.92 11.69
N GLU A 70 8.95 2.83 11.33
CA GLU A 70 7.56 2.79 11.78
C GLU A 70 6.83 1.55 11.25
N LEU A 71 6.96 1.25 9.97
CA LEU A 71 6.38 0.05 9.34
C LEU A 71 6.80 -1.22 10.07
N ARG A 72 8.12 -1.38 10.32
CA ARG A 72 8.64 -2.54 11.07
C ARG A 72 8.08 -2.62 12.48
N ARG A 73 7.94 -1.47 13.15
CA ARG A 73 7.45 -1.43 14.54
C ARG A 73 5.96 -1.74 14.60
N ARG A 74 5.15 -1.06 13.79
CA ARG A 74 3.68 -1.15 13.77
C ARG A 74 3.20 -2.55 13.37
N TYR A 75 3.87 -3.18 12.42
CA TYR A 75 3.49 -4.49 11.88
C TYR A 75 4.43 -5.62 12.31
N ARG A 76 5.10 -5.47 13.47
CA ARG A 76 6.01 -6.49 13.99
C ARG A 76 5.25 -7.80 14.21
N GLY A 77 5.75 -8.88 13.59
CA GLY A 77 5.12 -10.21 13.69
C GLY A 77 3.93 -10.42 12.75
N ARG A 78 3.53 -9.42 11.97
CA ARG A 78 2.55 -9.56 10.88
C ARG A 78 3.26 -9.74 9.54
N ARG A 79 2.59 -10.41 8.61
CA ARG A 79 2.93 -10.42 7.19
C ARG A 79 1.67 -10.15 6.38
N PHE A 80 1.85 -9.52 5.23
CA PHE A 80 0.80 -9.26 4.25
C PHE A 80 1.03 -10.14 3.02
N ASP A 81 -0.05 -10.51 2.36
CA ASP A 81 0.00 -11.21 1.08
C ASP A 81 0.59 -10.32 0.00
N VAL A 82 0.35 -9.01 0.09
CA VAL A 82 0.98 -8.00 -0.75
C VAL A 82 1.19 -6.68 -0.02
N VAL A 83 2.36 -6.08 -0.25
CA VAL A 83 2.68 -4.70 0.13
C VAL A 83 2.73 -3.86 -1.14
N HIS A 84 1.74 -2.99 -1.32
CA HIS A 84 1.63 -2.12 -2.46
C HIS A 84 2.24 -0.75 -2.15
N ALA A 85 3.44 -0.48 -2.68
CA ALA A 85 4.14 0.78 -2.53
C ALA A 85 3.77 1.72 -3.68
N HIS A 86 3.10 2.82 -3.34
CA HIS A 86 2.57 3.77 -4.31
C HIS A 86 3.53 4.96 -4.40
N PHE A 87 4.21 5.11 -5.55
CA PHE A 87 5.36 5.98 -5.85
C PHE A 87 6.73 5.33 -5.59
N GLY A 88 7.62 5.34 -6.59
CA GLY A 88 8.87 4.55 -6.60
C GLY A 88 9.75 4.62 -5.34
N LEU A 89 9.96 5.80 -4.75
CA LEU A 89 10.78 5.93 -3.53
C LEU A 89 10.11 5.32 -2.29
N THR A 90 8.78 5.16 -2.27
CA THR A 90 8.07 4.49 -1.18
C THR A 90 8.30 2.97 -1.17
N ALA A 91 8.81 2.40 -2.25
CA ALA A 91 9.24 1.00 -2.28
C ALA A 91 10.39 0.74 -1.30
N TRP A 92 11.27 1.72 -1.08
CA TRP A 92 12.42 1.57 -0.18
C TRP A 92 12.02 1.27 1.28
N PRO A 93 11.15 2.06 1.94
CA PRO A 93 10.69 1.71 3.28
C PRO A 93 9.88 0.41 3.32
N ALA A 94 9.10 0.09 2.27
CA ALA A 94 8.33 -1.15 2.18
C ALA A 94 9.25 -2.40 2.11
N LEU A 95 10.25 -2.38 1.25
CA LEU A 95 11.24 -3.47 1.11
C LEU A 95 12.01 -3.68 2.42
N LEU A 96 12.45 -2.59 3.06
CA LEU A 96 13.17 -2.67 4.33
C LEU A 96 12.30 -3.14 5.49
N ALA A 97 10.97 -2.99 5.41
CA ALA A 97 10.08 -3.47 6.45
C ALA A 97 9.91 -5.00 6.42
N ARG A 98 10.18 -5.64 5.28
CA ARG A 98 10.13 -7.11 5.08
C ARG A 98 8.77 -7.73 5.46
N LEU A 99 7.69 -7.01 5.18
CA LEU A 99 6.33 -7.38 5.59
C LEU A 99 5.60 -8.28 4.58
N GLY A 100 6.12 -8.47 3.36
CA GLY A 100 5.48 -9.27 2.32
C GLY A 100 6.13 -9.03 0.95
N PRO A 101 5.63 -9.70 -0.11
CA PRO A 101 5.96 -9.36 -1.49
C PRO A 101 5.61 -7.90 -1.79
N VAL A 102 6.52 -7.16 -2.44
CA VAL A 102 6.32 -5.73 -2.74
C VAL A 102 5.95 -5.53 -4.20
N VAL A 103 4.89 -4.78 -4.45
CA VAL A 103 4.46 -4.31 -5.78
C VAL A 103 4.53 -2.79 -5.80
N VAL A 104 5.00 -2.21 -6.90
CA VAL A 104 5.25 -0.77 -7.03
C VAL A 104 4.45 -0.20 -8.21
N THR A 105 3.98 1.05 -8.05
CA THR A 105 3.38 1.87 -9.13
C THR A 105 4.00 3.26 -9.11
#